data_AF-A0A661P8I9-F1
#
_entry.id   AF-A0A661P8I9-F1
#
_cell.length_a   1.000
_cell.length_b   1.000
_cell.length_c   1.000
_cell.angle_alpha   90.00
_cell.angle_beta   90.00
_cell.angle_gamma   90.00
#
_symmetry.space_group_name_H-M   'P 1'
#
loop_
_entity.id
_entity.type
_entity.pdbx_description
1 polymer ?
#
loop_
_entity_poly.entity_id
_entity_poly.type
_entity_poly.pdbx_seq_one_letter_code
_entity_poly.pdbx_strand_id
1 'polypeptide(L)'
;RFEDCPVPVAVSVFDLISLRTEVMRRGALAPAVQASCCVPFLFQPRIINRRPLLDGGLRDRPGLAALEPDQRLLYHHLASRSPWRSRRAVTIPTRVNTATLVIDDLPRLGPFRLQRGAQAIEIAQRATCQALDQPLRA
;
A
#
# COMPACT_ATOMS: atom_id res chain seq x y z
N ARG A 1 -2.38 -15.66 12.10
CA ARG A 1 -1.51 -15.96 10.92
C ARG A 1 -2.24 -15.47 9.67
N PHE A 2 -1.62 -15.43 8.48
CA PHE A 2 -2.33 -15.04 7.25
C PHE A 2 -3.55 -15.94 6.96
N GLU A 3 -3.42 -17.23 7.30
CA GLU A 3 -4.46 -18.24 7.09
C GLU A 3 -5.68 -18.03 8.00
N ASP A 4 -5.53 -17.24 9.06
CA ASP A 4 -6.59 -16.94 10.02
C ASP A 4 -7.33 -15.62 9.67
N CYS A 5 -6.93 -14.93 8.60
CA CYS A 5 -7.59 -13.70 8.16
C CYS A 5 -8.96 -14.01 7.56
N PRO A 6 -10.01 -13.23 7.87
CA PRO A 6 -11.35 -13.44 7.32
C PRO A 6 -11.43 -13.22 5.81
N VAL A 7 -10.48 -12.46 5.26
CA VAL A 7 -10.28 -12.27 3.82
C VAL A 7 -8.83 -12.60 3.46
N PRO A 8 -8.55 -13.17 2.27
CA PRO A 8 -7.18 -13.41 1.84
C PRO A 8 -6.36 -12.12 1.81
N VAL A 9 -5.20 -12.13 2.47
CA VAL A 9 -4.29 -10.97 2.54
C VAL A 9 -2.98 -11.32 1.85
N ALA A 10 -2.47 -10.38 1.05
CA ALA A 10 -1.13 -10.44 0.49
C ALA A 10 -0.39 -9.13 0.84
N VAL A 11 0.89 -9.26 1.20
CA VAL A 11 1.73 -8.14 1.60
C VAL A 11 3.03 -8.20 0.80
N SER A 12 3.41 -7.11 0.14
CA SER A 12 4.68 -7.02 -0.56
C SER A 12 5.79 -6.46 0.33
N VAL A 13 6.98 -7.04 0.20
CA VAL A 13 8.21 -6.63 0.88
C VAL A 13 9.34 -6.57 -0.14
N PHE A 14 10.40 -5.82 0.15
CA PHE A 14 11.62 -5.81 -0.66
C PHE A 14 12.72 -6.62 0.03
N ASP A 15 13.18 -7.70 -0.59
CA ASP A 15 14.26 -8.54 -0.07
C ASP A 15 15.63 -7.97 -0.50
N LEU A 16 16.45 -7.60 0.48
CA LEU A 16 17.77 -7.01 0.25
C LEU A 16 18.80 -8.00 -0.31
N ILE A 17 18.62 -9.31 -0.13
CA ILE A 17 19.56 -10.32 -0.67
C ILE A 17 19.26 -10.55 -2.15
N SER A 18 18.00 -10.81 -2.49
CA SER A 18 17.61 -11.08 -3.89
C SER A 18 17.40 -9.82 -4.72
N LEU A 19 17.32 -8.65 -4.08
CA LEU A 19 16.99 -7.35 -4.66
C LEU A 19 15.67 -7.38 -5.45
N ARG A 20 14.68 -8.15 -4.98
CA ARG A 20 13.37 -8.34 -5.63
C ARG A 20 12.22 -8.08 -4.66
N THR A 21 11.04 -7.81 -5.23
CA THR A 21 9.80 -7.84 -4.46
C THR A 21 9.46 -9.28 -4.12
N GLU A 22 9.16 -9.56 -2.86
CA GLU A 22 8.58 -10.81 -2.39
C GLU A 22 7.16 -10.55 -1.90
N VAL A 23 6.23 -11.44 -2.24
CA VAL A 23 4.82 -11.33 -1.80
C VAL A 23 4.56 -12.40 -0.73
N MET A 24 4.29 -11.96 0.48
CA MET A 24 3.96 -12.81 1.62
C MET A 24 2.45 -13.01 1.71
N ARG A 25 2.01 -14.28 1.75
CA ARG A 25 0.58 -14.67 1.84
C ARG A 25 0.30 -15.77 2.88
N ARG A 26 1.32 -16.21 3.62
CA ARG A 26 1.26 -17.36 4.54
C ARG A 26 2.14 -17.11 5.76
N GLY A 27 1.85 -17.79 6.87
CA GLY A 27 2.65 -17.71 8.09
C GLY A 27 2.32 -16.50 8.97
N ALA A 28 3.31 -15.98 9.69
CA ALA A 28 3.11 -14.93 10.70
C ALA A 28 2.79 -13.57 10.06
N LEU A 29 1.55 -13.10 10.26
CA LEU A 29 1.03 -11.85 9.67
C LEU A 29 1.76 -10.61 10.21
N ALA A 30 1.85 -10.44 11.54
CA ALA A 30 2.41 -9.23 12.13
C ALA A 30 3.88 -8.97 11.71
N PRO A 31 4.79 -9.96 11.70
CA PRO A 31 6.13 -9.78 11.15
C PRO A 31 6.16 -9.39 9.68
N ALA A 32 5.27 -9.94 8.84
CA ALA A 32 5.19 -9.61 7.43
C ALA A 32 4.69 -8.17 7.19
N VAL A 33 3.66 -7.75 7.92
CA VAL A 33 3.17 -6.37 7.89
C VAL A 33 4.25 -5.40 8.38
N GLN A 34 4.95 -5.74 9.47
CA GLN A 34 6.07 -4.93 9.96
C GLN A 34 7.16 -4.78 8.89
N ALA A 35 7.59 -5.88 8.25
CA ALA A 35 8.59 -5.85 7.19
C ALA A 35 8.15 -4.95 6.02
N SER A 36 6.88 -5.01 5.63
CA SER A 36 6.30 -4.19 4.57
C SER A 36 6.26 -2.70 4.89
N CYS A 37 6.34 -2.33 6.16
CA CYS A 37 6.44 -0.94 6.61
C CYS A 37 7.86 -0.52 7.02
N CYS A 38 8.88 -1.36 6.80
CA CYS A 38 10.28 -1.04 7.11
C CYS A 38 10.87 -0.07 6.06
N VAL A 39 10.41 1.18 6.07
CA VAL A 39 10.89 2.25 5.18
C VAL A 39 12.38 2.52 5.47
N PRO A 40 13.26 2.50 4.45
CA PRO A 40 14.68 2.79 4.62
C PRO A 40 14.92 4.12 5.31
N PHE A 41 15.96 4.16 6.15
CA PHE A 41 16.35 5.31 6.99
C PHE A 41 15.38 5.66 8.13
N LEU A 42 14.15 5.13 8.14
CA LEU A 42 13.19 5.31 9.24
C LEU A 42 13.15 4.09 10.16
N PHE A 43 13.19 2.89 9.58
CA PHE A 43 13.14 1.62 10.33
C PHE A 43 14.26 0.68 9.88
N GLN A 44 14.76 -0.12 10.82
CA GLN A 44 15.72 -1.18 10.52
C GLN A 44 15.05 -2.30 9.68
N PRO A 45 15.78 -2.97 8.78
CA PRO A 45 15.24 -4.12 8.05
C PRO A 45 14.73 -5.19 9.02
N ARG A 46 13.59 -5.80 8.70
CA ARG A 46 13.05 -6.92 9.47
C ARG A 46 13.66 -8.21 8.98
N ILE A 47 14.28 -8.99 9.87
CA ILE A 47 14.82 -10.31 9.53
C ILE A 47 13.72 -11.36 9.63
N ILE A 48 13.40 -12.03 8.52
CA ILE A 48 12.48 -13.18 8.47
C ILE A 48 13.19 -14.29 7.69
N ASN A 49 13.26 -15.50 8.24
CA ASN A 49 13.94 -16.64 7.61
C ASN A 49 15.38 -16.31 7.15
N ARG A 50 16.13 -15.58 7.98
CA ARG A 50 17.49 -15.09 7.69
C ARG A 50 17.60 -14.12 6.50
N ARG A 51 16.48 -13.61 5.99
CA ARG A 51 16.44 -12.58 4.94
C ARG A 51 16.12 -11.21 5.56
N PRO A 52 16.94 -10.18 5.30
CA PRO A 52 16.63 -8.81 5.66
C PRO A 52 15.63 -8.19 4.68
N LEU A 53 14.46 -7.84 5.19
CA LEU A 53 13.32 -7.33 4.41
C LEU A 53 13.04 -5.86 4.73
N LEU A 54 12.65 -5.11 3.70
CA LEU A 54 12.29 -3.70 3.73
C LEU A 54 10.88 -3.48 3.14
N ASP A 55 10.43 -2.23 3.22
CA ASP A 55 9.15 -1.77 2.68
C ASP A 55 8.96 -2.14 1.20
N GLY A 56 7.80 -2.72 0.88
CA GLY A 56 7.48 -3.19 -0.47
C GLY A 56 7.36 -2.06 -1.49
N GLY A 57 7.03 -0.85 -1.05
CA GLY A 57 6.88 0.34 -1.87
C GLY A 57 8.17 0.85 -2.53
N LEU A 58 9.33 0.24 -2.20
CA LEU A 58 10.58 0.41 -2.93
C LEU A 58 10.47 -0.06 -4.39
N ARG A 59 9.80 -1.19 -4.64
CA ARG A 59 9.66 -1.79 -5.97
C ARG A 59 8.21 -2.10 -6.38
N ASP A 60 7.29 -2.16 -5.44
CA ASP A 60 5.87 -2.42 -5.64
C ASP A 60 5.01 -1.35 -4.96
N ARG A 61 5.28 -0.09 -5.34
CA ARG A 61 4.57 1.08 -4.80
C ARG A 61 3.04 1.03 -4.89
N PRO A 62 2.43 0.51 -5.98
CA PRO A 62 0.97 0.37 -6.06
C PRO A 62 0.45 -0.92 -5.41
N GLY A 63 1.30 -1.81 -4.89
CA GLY A 63 0.87 -3.05 -4.24
C GLY A 63 0.25 -4.07 -5.20
N LEU A 64 0.69 -4.10 -6.46
CA LEU A 64 0.10 -4.93 -7.51
C LEU A 64 0.84 -6.24 -7.76
N ALA A 65 2.01 -6.45 -7.14
CA ALA A 65 2.81 -7.66 -7.38
C ALA A 65 2.09 -8.97 -7.02
N ALA A 66 1.02 -8.88 -6.22
CA ALA A 66 0.22 -10.01 -5.81
C ALA A 66 -0.97 -10.33 -6.73
N LEU A 67 -1.23 -9.53 -7.76
CA LEU A 67 -2.45 -9.62 -8.57
C LEU A 67 -2.17 -10.24 -9.94
N GLU A 68 -3.10 -11.08 -10.40
CA GLU A 68 -3.07 -11.61 -11.77
C GLU A 68 -3.62 -10.56 -12.75
N PRO A 69 -3.21 -10.50 -14.03
CA PRO A 69 -3.56 -9.39 -14.94
C PRO A 69 -5.05 -9.12 -15.16
N ASP A 70 -5.91 -10.13 -15.09
CA ASP A 70 -7.34 -10.10 -15.46
C ASP A 70 -8.30 -9.88 -14.28
N GLN A 71 -7.81 -10.01 -13.04
CA GLN A 71 -8.62 -9.85 -11.84
C GLN A 71 -9.28 -8.46 -11.74
N ARG A 72 -10.56 -8.42 -11.39
CA ARG A 72 -11.24 -7.15 -11.04
C ARG A 72 -10.57 -6.53 -9.82
N LEU A 73 -10.24 -5.25 -9.90
CA LEU A 73 -9.51 -4.52 -8.87
C LEU A 73 -10.23 -3.22 -8.51
N LEU A 74 -10.48 -3.03 -7.21
CA LEU A 74 -10.70 -1.72 -6.64
C LEU A 74 -9.36 -1.23 -6.07
N TYR A 75 -8.76 -0.23 -6.70
CA TYR A 75 -7.46 0.32 -6.31
C TYR A 75 -7.62 1.66 -5.60
N HIS A 76 -7.25 1.72 -4.32
CA HIS A 76 -7.17 3.00 -3.61
C HIS A 76 -5.79 3.63 -3.82
N HIS A 77 -5.75 4.69 -4.63
CA HIS A 77 -4.55 5.45 -4.86
C HIS A 77 -4.39 6.58 -3.84
N LEU A 78 -3.38 6.48 -2.98
CA LEU A 78 -3.02 7.58 -2.08
C LEU A 78 -2.23 8.64 -2.85
N ALA A 79 -2.88 9.75 -3.19
CA ALA A 79 -2.28 10.84 -3.93
C ALA A 79 -1.08 11.45 -3.18
N SER A 80 0.14 11.19 -3.66
CA SER A 80 1.36 11.77 -3.09
C SER A 80 1.58 13.18 -3.62
N ARG A 81 1.13 14.20 -2.88
CA ARG A 81 1.51 15.60 -3.12
C ARG A 81 2.79 15.90 -2.31
N SER A 82 3.96 15.90 -2.93
CA SER A 82 5.24 16.26 -2.27
C SER A 82 5.82 17.54 -2.87
N PRO A 83 6.27 18.55 -2.08
CA PRO A 83 6.83 19.79 -2.60
C PRO A 83 8.19 19.58 -3.29
N TRP A 84 8.91 18.52 -2.94
CA TRP A 84 10.24 18.19 -3.47
C TRP A 84 10.22 17.40 -4.78
N ARG A 85 9.05 17.15 -5.36
CA ARG A 85 8.90 16.34 -6.59
C ARG A 85 8.11 17.07 -7.65
N SER A 86 8.82 17.57 -8.65
CA SER A 86 8.24 18.09 -9.90
C SER A 86 8.11 17.04 -11.01
N ARG A 87 8.55 15.76 -10.84
CA ARG A 87 8.62 14.81 -11.98
C ARG A 87 8.16 13.36 -11.78
N ARG A 88 7.76 12.92 -10.59
CA ARG A 88 7.13 11.59 -10.40
C ARG A 88 6.13 11.64 -9.24
N ALA A 89 4.95 12.19 -9.51
CA ALA A 89 3.76 11.75 -8.78
C ALA A 89 3.68 10.22 -8.91
N VAL A 90 3.13 9.52 -7.92
CA VAL A 90 2.84 8.10 -8.09
C VAL A 90 1.84 8.04 -9.24
N THR A 91 2.24 7.51 -10.39
CA THR A 91 1.33 7.37 -11.53
C THR A 91 0.27 6.35 -11.14
N ILE A 92 -1.00 6.68 -11.40
CA ILE A 92 -2.07 5.70 -11.28
C ILE A 92 -1.79 4.60 -12.32
N PRO A 93 -1.62 3.33 -11.90
CA PRO A 93 -1.33 2.25 -12.82
C PRO A 93 -2.51 2.03 -13.77
N THR A 94 -2.24 1.99 -15.08
CA THR A 94 -3.23 1.63 -16.08
C THR A 94 -3.33 0.11 -16.16
N ARG A 95 -4.47 -0.44 -15.76
CA ARG A 95 -4.76 -1.88 -15.81
C ARG A 95 -6.23 -2.09 -16.18
N VAL A 96 -6.50 -3.10 -17.00
CA VAL A 96 -7.88 -3.50 -17.33
C VAL A 96 -8.64 -3.92 -16.06
N ASN A 97 -9.97 -3.85 -16.08
CA ASN A 97 -10.82 -4.26 -14.96
C ASN A 97 -10.47 -3.58 -13.61
N THR A 98 -9.94 -2.36 -13.66
CA THR A 98 -9.51 -1.62 -12.46
C THR A 98 -10.35 -0.36 -12.27
N ALA A 99 -11.07 -0.30 -11.16
CA ALA A 99 -11.69 0.93 -10.67
C ALA A 99 -10.75 1.60 -9.68
N THR A 100 -10.41 2.86 -9.91
CA THR A 100 -9.49 3.61 -9.04
C THR A 100 -10.26 4.60 -8.17
N LEU A 101 -10.03 4.54 -6.86
CA LEU A 101 -10.47 5.53 -5.89
C LEU A 101 -9.30 6.46 -5.55
N VAL A 102 -9.48 7.77 -5.73
CA VAL A 102 -8.55 8.82 -5.30
C VAL A 102 -9.29 9.76 -4.35
N ILE A 103 -8.69 10.10 -3.21
CA ILE A 103 -9.25 11.03 -2.23
C ILE A 103 -8.30 12.23 -2.14
N ASP A 104 -8.65 13.34 -2.81
CA ASP A 104 -7.76 14.50 -2.97
C ASP A 104 -7.62 15.38 -1.71
N ASP A 105 -8.62 15.33 -0.83
CA ASP A 105 -8.74 16.20 0.35
C ASP A 105 -8.13 15.61 1.62
N LEU A 106 -7.32 14.55 1.51
CA LEU A 106 -6.62 14.00 2.67
C LEU A 106 -5.56 14.97 3.20
N PRO A 107 -5.53 15.22 4.52
CA PRO A 107 -4.47 16.02 5.11
C PRO A 107 -3.13 15.30 4.93
N ARG A 108 -2.07 16.07 4.66
CA ARG A 108 -0.73 15.48 4.56
C ARG A 108 -0.28 14.96 5.93
N LEU A 109 0.00 13.66 5.98
CA LEU A 109 0.61 12.99 7.11
C LEU A 109 2.06 12.65 6.81
N GLY A 110 2.86 12.57 7.86
CA GLY A 110 4.24 12.11 7.82
C GLY A 110 4.71 11.75 9.23
N PRO A 111 5.93 11.21 9.39
CA PRO A 111 6.45 10.77 10.69
C PRO A 111 6.40 11.85 11.79
N PHE A 112 6.49 13.13 11.40
CA PHE A 112 6.47 14.28 12.29
C PHE A 112 5.14 15.06 12.26
N ARG A 113 4.08 14.49 11.67
CA ARG A 113 2.77 15.14 11.51
C ARG A 113 1.61 14.15 11.61
N LEU A 114 1.59 13.35 12.68
CA LEU A 114 0.57 12.30 12.90
C LEU A 114 -0.68 12.78 13.67
N GLN A 115 -0.65 13.97 14.25
CA GLN A 115 -1.76 14.53 15.04
C GLN A 115 -3.06 14.69 14.25
N ARG A 116 -2.99 14.75 12.91
CA ARG A 116 -4.17 14.81 12.03
C ARG A 116 -4.64 13.42 11.56
N GLY A 117 -4.11 12.34 12.14
CA GLY A 117 -4.41 10.96 11.73
C GLY A 117 -5.90 10.61 11.85
N ALA A 118 -6.54 10.94 12.96
CA ALA A 118 -7.97 10.73 13.16
C ALA A 118 -8.81 11.44 12.09
N GLN A 119 -8.52 12.74 11.86
CA GLN A 119 -9.15 13.52 10.80
C GLN A 119 -8.96 12.90 9.41
N ALA A 120 -7.76 12.38 9.10
CA ALA A 120 -7.48 11.74 7.82
C ALA A 120 -8.33 10.47 7.63
N ILE A 121 -8.47 9.65 8.68
CA ILE A 121 -9.27 8.43 8.66
C ILE A 121 -10.75 8.77 8.46
N GLU A 122 -11.29 9.78 9.16
CA GLU A 122 -12.68 10.21 9.01
C GLU A 122 -13.00 10.71 7.59
N ILE A 123 -12.11 11.52 7.01
CA ILE A 123 -12.24 12.00 5.63
C ILE A 123 -12.18 10.81 4.66
N ALA A 124 -11.22 9.89 4.86
CA ALA A 124 -11.07 8.72 4.02
C ALA A 124 -12.31 7.81 4.05
N GLN A 125 -12.85 7.55 5.24
CA GLN A 125 -14.06 6.74 5.43
C GLN A 125 -15.25 7.37 4.71
N ARG A 126 -15.52 8.65 4.95
CA ARG A 126 -16.65 9.36 4.34
C ARG A 126 -16.58 9.35 2.81
N ALA A 127 -15.42 9.70 2.26
CA ALA A 127 -15.22 9.72 0.81
C ALA A 127 -15.32 8.32 0.19
N THR A 128 -14.83 7.29 0.88
CA THR A 128 -14.95 5.89 0.42
C THR A 128 -16.40 5.43 0.40
N CYS A 129 -17.19 5.69 1.45
CA CYS A 129 -18.61 5.36 1.47
C CYS A 129 -19.36 6.04 0.30
N GLN A 130 -19.14 7.34 0.10
CA GLN A 130 -19.75 8.08 -1.01
C GLN A 130 -19.37 7.53 -2.39
N ALA A 131 -18.14 7.06 -2.55
CA ALA A 131 -17.69 6.44 -3.79
C ALA A 131 -18.31 5.06 -4.02
N LEU A 132 -18.48 4.26 -2.96
CA LEU A 132 -19.10 2.94 -3.03
C LEU A 132 -20.61 3.00 -3.33
N ASP A 133 -21.28 4.10 -2.96
CA ASP A 133 -22.69 4.35 -3.29
C ASP A 133 -22.91 4.79 -4.75
N GLN A 134 -21.84 5.04 -5.51
CA GLN A 134 -21.93 5.41 -6.92
C GLN A 134 -21.69 4.20 -7.83
N PRO A 135 -22.39 4.12 -8.98
CA PRO A 135 -22.10 3.09 -9.97
C PRO A 135 -20.66 3.25 -10.49
N LEU A 136 -20.02 2.11 -10.80
CA LEU A 136 -18.73 2.11 -11.48
C LEU A 136 -18.89 2.82 -12.82
N ARG A 137 -18.18 3.93 -13.00
CA ARG A 137 -18.10 4.59 -14.31
C ARG A 137 -17.26 3.69 -15.21
N ALA A 138 -17.88 3.23 -16.29
CA ALA A 138 -17.25 2.41 -17.33
C ALA A 138 -16.16 3.20 -18.06
#